data_AF-A0A6J5B5Q7-F1
#
_entry.id   AF-A0A6J5B5Q7-F1
#
_cell.length_a   1.000
_cell.length_b   1.000
_cell.length_c   1.000
_cell.angle_alpha   90.00
_cell.angle_beta   90.00
_cell.angle_gamma   90.00
#
_symmetry.space_group_name_H-M   'P 1'
#
loop_
_entity.id
_entity.type
_entity.pdbx_description
1 polymer ?
#
loop_
_entity_poly.entity_id
_entity_poly.type
_entity_poly.pdbx_seq_one_letter_code
_entity_poly.pdbx_strand_id
1 'polypeptide(L)'
;MSSYDQVIGAHVSQRERAFLVEALDLLMRERSNALRIATDVAKARGERVPEVQEFGLDDILRLSRQISEVPSAEPSESNGTSLHLRRK
;
A
#
# COMPACT_ATOMS: atom_id res chain seq x y z
N MET A 1 -11.94 12.72 -1.42
CA MET A 1 -11.20 11.59 -0.82
C MET A 1 -12.20 10.76 -0.05
N SER A 2 -12.28 9.46 -0.32
CA SER A 2 -13.32 8.58 0.23
C SER A 2 -12.99 8.23 1.68
N SER A 3 -14.00 8.10 2.55
CA SER A 3 -13.82 7.80 3.98
C SER A 3 -13.04 6.51 4.26
N TYR A 4 -13.00 5.59 3.29
CA TYR A 4 -12.25 4.34 3.38
C TYR A 4 -10.73 4.55 3.38
N ASP A 5 -10.22 5.59 2.70
CA ASP A 5 -8.78 5.85 2.59
C ASP A 5 -8.16 6.29 3.93
N GLN A 6 -8.94 6.97 4.79
CA GLN A 6 -8.50 7.42 6.11
C GLN A 6 -8.46 6.29 7.15
N VAL A 7 -9.29 5.25 6.99
CA VAL A 7 -9.42 4.15 7.96
C VAL A 7 -8.22 3.20 7.88
N ILE A 8 -7.70 2.92 6.69
CA ILE A 8 -6.55 2.02 6.51
C ILE A 8 -5.29 2.61 7.16
N GLY A 9 -5.07 3.92 7.03
CA GLY A 9 -3.90 4.57 7.60
C GLY A 9 -3.88 4.60 9.13
N ALA A 10 -5.06 4.76 9.75
CA ALA A 10 -5.19 4.96 11.20
C ALA A 10 -5.25 3.66 12.03
N HIS A 11 -5.62 2.53 11.42
CA HIS A 11 -5.87 1.27 12.14
C HIS A 11 -4.88 0.13 11.85
N VAL A 12 -3.92 0.36 10.95
CA VAL A 12 -2.95 -0.66 10.54
C VAL A 12 -1.61 -0.33 11.18
N SER A 13 -0.95 -1.31 11.79
CA SER A 13 0.39 -1.14 12.37
C SER A 13 1.45 -0.94 11.27
N GLN A 14 2.63 -0.44 11.64
CA GLN A 14 3.75 -0.33 10.69
C GLN A 14 4.12 -1.69 10.08
N ARG A 15 4.05 -2.76 10.86
CA ARG A 15 4.33 -4.13 10.39
C ARG A 15 3.31 -4.60 9.35
N GLU A 16 2.03 -4.36 9.61
CA GLU A 16 0.97 -4.72 8.67
C GLU A 16 1.04 -3.86 7.40
N ARG A 17 1.40 -2.58 7.50
CA ARG A 17 1.68 -1.74 6.32
C ARG A 17 2.80 -2.32 5.47
N ALA A 18 3.93 -2.70 6.08
CA ALA A 18 5.05 -3.31 5.37
C ALA A 18 4.63 -4.61 4.66
N PHE A 19 3.83 -5.45 5.33
CA PHE A 19 3.30 -6.68 4.75
C PHE A 19 2.37 -6.40 3.56
N LEU A 20 1.51 -5.39 3.65
CA LEU A 20 0.62 -5.00 2.56
C LEU A 20 1.40 -4.45 1.35
N VAL A 21 2.44 -3.65 1.58
CA VAL A 21 3.32 -3.16 0.50
C VAL A 21 4.02 -4.32 -0.21
N GLU A 22 4.57 -5.27 0.55
CA GLU A 22 5.18 -6.47 -0.02
C GLU A 22 4.18 -7.30 -0.84
N ALA A 23 2.96 -7.48 -0.33
CA ALA A 23 1.90 -8.18 -1.06
C ALA A 23 1.51 -7.47 -2.37
N LEU A 24 1.45 -6.14 -2.36
CA LEU A 24 1.18 -5.33 -3.56
C LEU A 24 2.33 -5.41 -4.57
N ASP A 25 3.59 -5.47 -4.11
CA ASP A 25 4.75 -5.67 -5.00
C ASP A 25 4.73 -7.04 -5.68
N LEU A 26 4.35 -8.10 -4.93
CA LEU A 26 4.17 -9.43 -5.50
C LEU A 26 3.04 -9.46 -6.53
N LEU A 27 1.89 -8.85 -6.20
CA LEU A 27 0.76 -8.75 -7.10
C LEU A 27 1.10 -7.94 -8.37
N MET A 28 1.87 -6.86 -8.24
CA MET A 28 2.35 -6.05 -9.35
C MET A 28 3.16 -6.89 -10.34
N ARG A 29 4.09 -7.71 -9.83
CA ARG A 29 4.92 -8.60 -10.67
C ARG A 29 4.06 -9.60 -11.43
N GLU A 30 3.13 -10.25 -10.74
CA GLU A 30 2.25 -11.25 -11.34
C GLU A 30 1.37 -10.62 -12.44
N ARG A 31 0.74 -9.48 -12.16
CA ARG A 31 -0.12 -8.81 -13.14
C ARG A 31 0.66 -8.24 -14.33
N SER A 32 1.90 -7.78 -14.10
CA SER A 32 2.80 -7.36 -15.18
C SER A 32 3.17 -8.53 -16.09
N ASN A 33 3.39 -9.70 -15.51
CA ASN A 33 3.65 -10.92 -16.28
C ASN A 33 2.42 -11.34 -17.09
N ALA A 34 1.23 -11.28 -16.50
CA ALA A 34 -0.02 -11.58 -17.19
C ALA A 34 -0.25 -10.62 -18.38
N LEU A 35 0.01 -9.32 -18.23
CA LEU A 35 -0.06 -8.34 -19.31
C LEU A 35 0.92 -8.68 -20.45
N ARG A 36 2.16 -9.06 -20.11
CA ARG A 36 3.17 -9.46 -21.09
C ARG A 36 2.70 -10.68 -21.89
N ILE A 37 2.21 -11.71 -21.21
CA ILE A 37 1.70 -12.93 -21.86
C ILE A 37 0.50 -12.60 -22.76
N ALA A 38 -0.46 -11.82 -22.26
CA ALA A 38 -1.64 -11.43 -23.03
C ALA A 38 -1.27 -10.60 -24.27
N THR A 39 -0.27 -9.73 -24.14
CA THR A 39 0.30 -8.96 -25.26
C THR A 39 0.92 -9.87 -26.31
N ASP A 40 1.73 -10.83 -25.89
CA ASP A 40 2.40 -11.77 -26.81
C ASP A 40 1.36 -12.62 -27.56
N VAL A 41 0.32 -13.09 -26.87
CA VAL A 41 -0.79 -13.85 -27.47
C VAL A 41 -1.61 -12.98 -28.44
N ALA A 42 -1.98 -11.76 -28.05
CA ALA A 42 -2.76 -10.87 -28.91
C ALA A 42 -2.00 -10.55 -30.21
N LYS A 43 -0.69 -10.27 -30.10
CA LYS A 43 0.17 -10.06 -31.27
C LYS A 43 0.23 -11.28 -32.18
N ALA A 44 0.40 -12.47 -31.61
CA ALA A 44 0.45 -13.71 -32.39
C ALA A 44 -0.86 -14.00 -33.14
N ARG A 45 -2.00 -13.50 -32.63
CA ARG A 45 -3.34 -13.68 -33.20
C ARG A 45 -3.79 -12.53 -34.10
N GLY A 46 -3.03 -11.44 -34.18
CA GLY A 46 -3.47 -10.22 -34.87
C GLY A 46 -4.62 -9.51 -34.18
N GLU A 47 -4.77 -9.70 -32.86
CA GLU A 47 -5.80 -9.08 -32.04
C GLU A 47 -5.30 -7.75 -31.43
N ARG A 48 -6.22 -6.96 -30.87
CA ARG A 48 -5.87 -5.74 -30.13
C ARG A 48 -5.03 -6.10 -28.90
N VAL A 49 -3.88 -5.44 -28.75
CA VAL A 49 -3.05 -5.54 -27.54
C VAL A 49 -3.81 -4.93 -26.35
N PRO A 50 -3.86 -5.62 -25.19
CA PRO A 50 -4.53 -5.08 -24.01
C PRO A 50 -3.75 -3.90 -23.42
N GLU A 51 -4.49 -2.96 -22.83
CA GLU A 51 -3.90 -1.81 -22.15
C GLU A 51 -3.44 -2.16 -20.73
N VAL A 52 -2.51 -1.36 -20.20
CA VAL A 52 -1.98 -1.49 -18.83
C VAL A 52 -3.11 -1.43 -17.79
N GLN A 53 -4.11 -0.59 -18.02
CA GLN A 53 -5.26 -0.38 -17.13
C GLN A 53 -6.16 -1.62 -17.03
N GLU A 54 -6.21 -2.43 -18.10
CA GLU A 54 -6.99 -3.68 -18.10
C GLU A 54 -6.44 -4.72 -17.11
N PHE A 55 -5.19 -4.53 -16.67
CA PHE A 55 -4.53 -5.32 -15.63
C PHE A 55 -4.47 -4.61 -14.27
N GLY A 56 -5.03 -3.40 -14.14
CA GLY A 56 -5.10 -2.64 -12.88
C GLY A 56 -3.75 -2.36 -12.22
N LEU A 57 -2.69 -2.19 -13.03
CA LEU A 57 -1.33 -1.92 -12.52
C LEU A 57 -1.23 -0.53 -11.89
N ASP A 58 -1.97 0.44 -12.41
CA ASP A 58 -2.08 1.79 -11.86
C ASP A 58 -2.75 1.81 -10.49
N ASP A 59 -3.80 1.02 -10.30
CA ASP A 59 -4.47 0.86 -9.01
C ASP A 59 -3.55 0.27 -7.94
N ILE A 60 -2.78 -0.78 -8.29
CA ILE A 60 -1.81 -1.39 -7.37
C ILE A 60 -0.73 -0.38 -6.98
N LEU A 61 -0.22 0.39 -7.95
CA LEU A 61 0.80 1.40 -7.68
C LEU A 61 0.26 2.53 -6.79
N ARG A 62 -0.98 2.97 -7.05
CA ARG A 62 -1.67 3.97 -6.24
C ARG A 62 -1.85 3.51 -4.81
N LEU A 63 -2.35 2.29 -4.60
CA LEU A 63 -2.56 1.70 -3.28
C LEU A 63 -1.23 1.54 -2.51
N SER A 64 -0.18 1.07 -3.20
CA SER A 64 1.15 0.90 -2.59
C SER A 64 1.71 2.23 -2.06
N ARG A 65 1.58 3.31 -2.84
CA ARG A 65 1.98 4.66 -2.40
C ARG A 65 1.13 5.15 -1.23
N GLN A 66 -0.19 5.00 -1.33
CA GLN A 66 -1.10 5.41 -0.26
C GLN A 66 -0.76 4.74 1.07
N ILE A 67 -0.45 3.44 1.07
CA ILE A 67 -0.10 2.69 2.28
C ILE A 67 1.30 3.07 2.80
N SER A 68 2.26 3.32 1.90
CA SER A 68 3.64 3.67 2.27
C SER A 68 3.79 5.08 2.82
N GLU A 69 2.96 6.02 2.35
CA GLU A 69 3.06 7.45 2.68
C GLU A 69 2.29 7.84 3.95
N VAL A 70 1.51 6.94 4.57
CA VAL A 70 0.81 7.24 5.83
C VAL A 70 1.82 7.38 6.98
N PRO A 71 1.93 8.56 7.62
CA PRO A 71 2.74 8.70 8.81
C PRO A 71 2.20 7.79 9.90
N SER A 72 3.05 6.95 10.49
CA SER A 72 2.71 6.24 11.73
C SER A 72 2.29 7.30 12.77
N ALA A 73 1.02 7.29 13.18
CA ALA A 73 0.62 7.95 14.40
C ALA A 73 1.19 7.14 15.56
N GLU A 74 2.48 7.32 15.86
CA GLU A 74 3.06 6.83 17.10
C GLU A 74 2.30 7.55 18.25
N PRO A 75 1.66 6.82 19.18
CA PRO A 75 1.15 7.46 20.37
C PRO A 75 2.36 7.96 21.15
N SER A 76 2.57 9.27 21.12
CA SER A 76 3.54 9.92 21.99
C SER A 76 3.11 9.64 23.42
N GLU A 77 3.81 8.75 24.12
CA GLU A 77 3.66 8.60 25.55
C GLU A 77 4.04 9.92 26.23
N SER A 78 3.05 10.78 26.42
CA SER A 78 3.12 11.88 27.36
C SER A 78 2.85 11.31 28.75
N ASN A 79 3.90 10.85 29.43
CA ASN A 79 3.93 10.81 30.89
C ASN A 79 4.82 11.99 31.31
N GLY A 80 4.25 13.13 31.71
CA GLY A 80 3.33 13.20 32.83
C GLY A 80 4.18 13.27 34.10
N THR A 81 4.72 14.46 34.33
CA THR A 81 5.30 15.02 35.55
C THR A 81 5.03 14.22 36.84
N SER A 82 6.07 13.76 37.52
CA SER A 82 6.01 13.45 38.96
C SER A 82 7.21 14.06 39.68
N LEU A 83 7.11 15.37 39.94
CA LEU A 83 7.90 16.03 40.98
C LEU A 83 7.14 15.92 42.31
N HIS A 84 7.43 14.86 43.07
CA HIS A 84 7.21 14.75 44.51
C HIS A 84 8.32 13.81 45.02
N LEU A 85 9.10 14.10 46.05
CA LEU A 85 8.67 14.63 47.33
C LEU A 85 9.90 15.14 48.12
N ARG A 86 9.80 16.35 48.67
CA ARG A 86 10.62 16.82 49.80
C ARG A 86 10.65 15.75 50.90
N ARG A 87 11.82 15.37 51.39
CA ARG A 87 11.97 14.95 52.79
C ARG A 87 13.10 15.75 53.42
N LYS A 88 12.76 16.26 54.60
CA LYS A 88 13.58 17.05 55.52
C LYS A 88 14.73 16.21 56.08
#